data_AF-A0A948BEA8-F1
#
_entry.id   AF-A0A948BEA8-F1
#
_cell.length_a   1.000
_cell.length_b   1.000
_cell.length_c   1.000
_cell.angle_alpha   90.00
_cell.angle_beta   90.00
_cell.angle_gamma   90.00
#
_symmetry.space_group_name_H-M   'P 1'
#
loop_
_entity.id
_entity.type
_entity.pdbx_description
1 polymer ?
#
loop_
_entity_poly.entity_id
_entity_poly.type
_entity_poly.pdbx_seq_one_letter_code
_entity_poly.pdbx_strand_id
1 'polypeptide(L)' 'MSVEVRGDIEHAIRLLKKKLQLDGIKKELKRREYYEKPSAKRRRKQAESKRKIRKLVHRMKTE' A
#
# COMPACT_ATOMS: atom_id res chain seq x y z
N MET A 1 11.46 -1.79 9.89
CA MET A 1 10.13 -2.41 10.10
C MET A 1 10.29 -3.59 11.04
N SER A 2 10.01 -3.41 12.33
CA SER A 2 10.11 -4.47 13.34
C SER A 2 8.73 -4.80 13.91
N VAL A 3 8.56 -6.06 14.31
CA VAL A 3 7.42 -6.57 15.09
C VAL A 3 8.03 -7.35 16.25
N GLU A 4 7.73 -6.93 17.47
CA GLU A 4 8.08 -7.68 18.68
C GLU A 4 7.13 -8.86 18.83
N VAL A 5 7.66 -10.04 19.13
CA VAL A 5 6.87 -11.23 19.42
C VAL A 5 6.49 -11.21 20.90
N ARG A 6 5.20 -11.09 21.20
CA ARG A 6 4.67 -11.25 22.57
C ARG A 6 3.73 -12.45 22.58
N GLY A 7 4.23 -13.59 23.03
CA GLY A 7 3.49 -14.86 23.04
C GLY A 7 3.61 -15.60 21.70
N ASP A 8 2.48 -15.79 21.01
CA ASP A 8 2.41 -16.64 19.82
C ASP A 8 3.14 -16.06 18.59
N ILE A 9 4.08 -16.86 18.06
CA ILE A 9 4.90 -16.56 16.89
C ILE A 9 4.04 -16.44 15.63
N GLU A 10 3.00 -17.26 15.48
CA GLU A 10 2.17 -17.27 14.28
C GLU A 10 1.39 -15.96 14.15
N HIS A 11 0.92 -15.43 15.28
CA HIS A 11 0.32 -14.11 15.35
C HIS A 11 1.29 -13.00 14.93
N ALA A 12 2.53 -13.03 15.41
CA ALA A 12 3.55 -12.04 15.05
C ALA A 12 3.89 -12.07 13.56
N ILE A 13 3.97 -13.26 12.94
CA ILE A 13 4.16 -13.41 11.49
C ILE A 13 2.99 -12.80 10.71
N ARG A 14 1.75 -13.00 11.18
CA ARG A 14 0.56 -12.43 10.55
C ARG A 14 0.56 -10.91 10.60
N LEU A 15 0.91 -10.34 11.76
CA LEU A 15 1.06 -8.89 11.94
C LEU A 15 2.15 -8.33 11.04
N LEU A 16 3.30 -8.99 10.96
CA LEU A 16 4.40 -8.58 10.08
C LEU A 16 3.97 -8.59 8.61
N LYS A 17 3.30 -9.65 8.16
CA LYS A 17 2.75 -9.74 6.79
C LYS A 17 1.75 -8.62 6.50
N LYS A 18 0.85 -8.32 7.43
CA LYS A 18 -0.13 -7.23 7.29
C LYS A 18 0.56 -5.86 7.22
N LYS A 19 1.55 -5.63 8.08
CA LYS A 19 2.34 -4.40 8.09
C LYS A 19 3.09 -4.25 6.75
N LEU A 20 3.71 -5.32 6.24
CA LEU A 20 4.42 -5.33 4.94
C LEU A 20 3.48 -4.99 3.77
N GLN A 21 2.24 -5.44 3.84
CA GLN A 21 1.22 -5.11 2.84
C GLN A 21 0.79 -3.63 2.93
N LEU A 22 0.64 -3.08 4.14
CA LEU A 22 0.27 -1.68 4.37
C LEU A 22 1.37 -0.72 3.90
N ASP A 23 2.63 -1.03 4.16
CA ASP A 23 3.78 -0.22 3.73
C ASP A 23 3.90 -0.18 2.20
N GLY A 24 3.26 -1.11 1.49
CA GLY A 24 3.18 -1.08 0.02
C GLY A 24 4.51 -1.37 -0.69
N ILE A 25 5.50 -1.92 0.03
CA ILE A 25 6.86 -2.20 -0.45
C ILE A 25 6.84 -3.00 -1.76
N LYS A 26 6.01 -4.05 -1.85
CA LYS A 26 5.88 -4.84 -3.10
C LYS A 26 5.45 -3.99 -4.30
N LYS A 27 4.53 -3.05 -4.09
CA LYS A 27 4.04 -2.15 -5.14
C LYS A 27 5.11 -1.15 -5.55
N GLU A 28 5.94 -0.71 -4.61
CA GLU A 28 7.05 0.19 -4.87
C GLU A 28 8.20 -0.50 -5.61
N LEU A 29 8.57 -1.72 -5.20
CA LEU A 29 9.55 -2.54 -5.91
C LEU A 29 9.19 -2.71 -7.39
N LYS A 30 7.95 -3.14 -7.67
CA LYS A 30 7.46 -3.29 -9.05
C LYS A 30 7.51 -1.99 -9.87
N ARG A 31 7.35 -0.83 -9.23
CA ARG A 31 7.45 0.48 -9.92
C ARG A 31 8.89 0.91 -10.17
N ARG A 32 9.85 0.39 -9.40
CA ARG A 32 11.27 0.71 -9.51
C ARG A 32 12.02 -0.27 -10.42
N GLU A 33 11.41 -1.40 -10.79
CA GLU A 33 11.98 -2.37 -11.74
C GLU A 33 12.36 -1.75 -13.09
N TYR A 34 11.62 -0.73 -13.54
CA TYR A 34 11.85 -0.07 -14.82
C TYR A 34 11.78 1.45 -14.69
N TYR A 35 12.47 2.15 -15.60
CA TYR A 35 12.41 3.61 -15.65
C TYR A 35 11.00 4.10 -16.04
N GLU A 36 10.40 4.93 -15.18
CA GLU A 36 9.14 5.62 -15.45
C GLU A 36 9.43 7.09 -15.80
N LYS A 37 9.10 7.51 -17.03
CA LYS A 37 9.24 8.92 -17.46
C LYS A 37 8.52 9.85 -16.46
N PRO A 38 9.07 11.04 -16.13
CA PRO A 38 8.47 11.95 -15.15
C PRO A 38 7.00 12.30 -15.43
N SER A 39 6.61 12.45 -16.69
CA SER A 39 5.22 12.71 -17.09
C SER A 39 4.30 11.54 -16.79
N ALA A 40 4.75 10.30 -17.04
CA ALA A 40 4.00 9.09 -16.70
C ALA A 40 3.82 8.96 -15.18
N LYS A 41 4.88 9.21 -14.41
CA LYS A 41 4.84 9.23 -12.95
C LYS A 41 3.83 10.26 -12.41
N ARG A 42 3.78 11.47 -12.98
CA ARG A 42 2.79 12.51 -12.61
C ARG A 42 1.36 12.05 -12.90
N ARG A 43 1.09 11.54 -14.11
CA ARG A 43 -0.24 11.03 -14.50
C ARG A 43 -0.71 9.90 -13.58
N ARG A 44 0.17 8.94 -13.27
CA ARG A 44 -0.14 7.84 -12.35
C ARG A 44 -0.47 8.34 -10.94
N LYS A 45 0.33 9.25 -10.37
CA LYS A 45 0.07 9.82 -9.04
C LYS A 45 -1.31 10.49 -8.97
N GLN A 46 -1.67 11.27 -9.99
CA GLN A 46 -2.99 11.91 -10.07
C GLN A 46 -4.13 10.89 -10.16
N ALA A 47 -3.98 9.86 -11.01
CA ALA A 47 -4.96 8.79 -11.15
C ALA A 47 -5.14 8.00 -9.83
N GLU A 48 -4.06 7.70 -9.12
CA GLU A 48 -4.11 7.02 -7.82
C GLU A 48 -4.79 7.86 -6.75
N SER A 49 -4.53 9.17 -6.71
CA SER A 49 -5.22 10.09 -5.80
C SER A 49 -6.73 10.11 -6.07
N LYS A 50 -7.14 10.31 -7.33
CA LYS A 50 -8.56 10.27 -7.73
C LYS A 50 -9.22 8.95 -7.36
N ARG A 51 -8.54 7.81 -7.58
CA ARG A 51 -9.04 6.48 -7.19
C ARG A 51 -9.20 6.35 -5.68
N LYS A 52 -8.26 6.88 -4.89
CA LYS A 52 -8.33 6.86 -3.42
C LYS A 52 -9.53 7.66 -2.91
N ILE A 53 -9.74 8.85 -3.46
CA ILE A 53 -10.89 9.72 -3.10
C ILE A 53 -12.21 9.02 -3.45
N ARG A 54 -12.34 8.46 -4.66
CA ARG A 54 -13.55 7.72 -5.07
C ARG A 54 -13.86 6.55 -4.14
N LYS A 55 -12.84 5.79 -3.72
CA LYS A 55 -13.02 4.69 -2.77
C LYS A 55 -13.47 5.18 -1.39
N LEU A 56 -12.94 6.30 -0.92
CA LEU A 56 -13.33 6.89 0.37
C LEU A 56 -14.80 7.33 0.33
N VAL A 57 -15.18 8.10 -0.70
CA VAL A 57 -16.56 8.56 -0.89
C VAL A 57 -17.52 7.38 -1.00
N HIS A 58 -17.15 6.32 -1.72
CA HIS A 58 -18.00 5.13 -1.81
C HIS A 58 -18.22 4.48 -0.45
N ARG A 59 -17.17 4.32 0.37
CA ARG A 59 -17.29 3.78 1.73
C ARG A 59 -18.24 4.61 2.59
N MET A 60 -18.08 5.94 2.58
CA MET A 60 -18.93 6.87 3.35
C MET A 60 -20.40 6.91 2.89
N LYS A 61 -20.72 6.42 1.69
CA LYS A 61 -22.09 6.30 1.18
C LYS A 61 -22.73 4.94 1.49
N THR A 62 -21.92 3.94 1.81
CA THR A 62 -22.36 2.56 2.08
C THR A 62 -22.49 2.29 3.58
N GLU A 63 -21.85 3.13 4.41
CA GLU A 63 -22.10 3.27 5.85
C GLU A 63 -23.33 4.17 6.09
#